data_AF-A0A257XBQ5-F1
#
_entry.id   AF-A0A257XBQ5-F1
#
_cell.length_a   1.000
_cell.length_b   1.000
_cell.length_c   1.000
_cell.angle_alpha   90.00
_cell.angle_beta   90.00
_cell.angle_gamma   90.00
#
_symmetry.space_group_name_H-M   'P 1'
#
loop_
_entity.id
_entity.type
_entity.pdbx_description
1 polymer ?
#
loop_
_entity_poly.entity_id
_entity_poly.type
_entity_poly.pdbx_seq_one_letter_code
_entity_poly.pdbx_strand_id
1 'polypeptide(L)'
;MRRLAMATILAAGTVAASAAFASGPQVSQFELSNGLKVMVIPDRRTPVVTHMVWYQVGSADEQPGKSGIAHFLEHLMFKGTEK
;
A
#
# COMPACT_ATOMS: atom_id res chain seq x y z
N MET A 1 -28.09 16.30 65.63
CA MET A 1 -28.35 15.12 64.78
C MET A 1 -28.53 15.58 63.34
N ARG A 2 -27.99 14.82 62.37
CA ARG A 2 -28.05 14.97 60.89
C ARG A 2 -26.85 15.73 60.28
N ARG A 3 -25.78 15.00 59.92
CA ARG A 3 -25.40 14.47 58.57
C ARG A 3 -24.48 15.48 57.85
N LEU A 4 -23.15 15.39 57.90
CA LEU A 4 -22.19 14.44 57.30
C LEU A 4 -22.31 14.29 55.77
N ALA A 5 -21.31 14.83 55.02
CA ALA A 5 -20.69 14.31 53.79
C ALA A 5 -19.79 15.44 53.21
N MET A 6 -18.45 15.42 53.29
CA MET A 6 -17.49 14.50 52.66
C MET A 6 -17.64 14.56 51.13
N ALA A 7 -16.93 15.49 50.48
CA ALA A 7 -15.58 15.33 49.92
C ALA A 7 -15.56 14.58 48.57
N THR A 8 -15.07 15.30 47.57
CA THR A 8 -14.36 14.82 46.38
C THR A 8 -15.18 13.97 45.39
N ILE A 9 -15.73 14.64 44.36
CA ILE A 9 -16.09 13.97 43.11
C ILE A 9 -15.15 14.46 42.01
N LEU A 10 -14.09 13.65 41.86
CA LEU A 10 -13.37 13.26 40.65
C LEU A 10 -13.61 14.13 39.39
N ALA A 11 -12.60 14.90 39.01
CA ALA A 11 -12.48 15.47 37.67
C ALA A 11 -12.34 14.33 36.63
N ALA A 12 -13.46 13.94 36.02
CA ALA A 12 -13.47 13.07 34.86
C ALA A 12 -13.09 13.90 33.61
N GLY A 13 -11.81 14.26 33.49
CA GLY A 13 -11.24 14.71 32.23
C GLY A 13 -11.15 13.54 31.28
N THR A 14 -12.19 13.31 30.48
CA THR A 14 -12.10 12.39 29.33
C THR A 14 -11.20 13.03 28.29
N VAL A 15 -9.92 12.66 28.32
CA VAL A 15 -9.00 12.85 27.19
C VAL A 15 -9.49 11.93 26.07
N ALA A 16 -10.38 12.43 25.23
CA ALA A 16 -10.66 11.82 23.94
C ALA A 16 -9.50 12.17 23.01
N ALA A 17 -8.41 11.41 23.09
CA ALA A 17 -7.43 11.37 22.01
C ALA A 17 -8.13 10.77 20.78
N SER A 18 -8.57 11.63 19.86
CA SER A 18 -9.05 11.19 18.56
C SER A 18 -7.89 10.53 17.83
N ALA A 19 -7.95 9.21 17.69
CA ALA A 19 -7.04 8.47 16.82
C ALA A 19 -7.36 8.82 15.36
N ALA A 20 -6.75 9.88 14.85
CA ALA A 20 -6.78 10.19 13.42
C ALA A 20 -5.80 9.25 12.69
N PHE A 21 -6.26 8.05 12.38
CA PHE A 21 -5.65 7.16 11.38
C PHE A 21 -6.83 6.61 10.53
N ALA A 22 -6.91 6.81 9.22
CA ALA A 22 -5.87 6.94 8.21
C ALA A 22 -6.29 7.89 7.06
N SER A 23 -5.34 8.66 6.54
CA SER A 23 -5.48 9.47 5.32
C SER A 23 -4.65 8.89 4.15
N GLY A 24 -4.58 7.56 4.06
CA GLY A 24 -3.97 6.86 2.93
C GLY A 24 -4.99 6.58 1.82
N PRO A 25 -4.54 6.35 0.57
CA PRO A 25 -5.44 5.91 -0.50
C PRO A 25 -6.10 4.58 -0.13
N GLN A 26 -7.32 4.37 -0.62
CA GLN A 26 -7.98 3.07 -0.50
C GLN A 26 -7.25 2.06 -1.40
N VAL A 27 -6.71 1.01 -0.81
CA VAL A 27 -6.01 -0.05 -1.55
C VAL A 27 -6.78 -1.36 -1.39
N SER A 28 -7.15 -1.99 -2.50
CA SER A 28 -7.67 -3.35 -2.55
C SER A 28 -6.59 -4.29 -3.06
N GLN A 29 -6.35 -5.40 -2.36
CA GLN A 29 -5.35 -6.39 -2.73
C GLN A 29 -6.01 -7.78 -2.85
N PHE A 30 -5.69 -8.49 -3.93
CA PHE A 30 -6.09 -9.88 -4.12
C PHE A 30 -5.05 -10.62 -4.96
N GLU A 31 -5.14 -11.95 -4.97
CA GLU A 31 -4.26 -12.81 -5.76
C GLU A 31 -5.10 -13.61 -6.76
N LEU A 32 -4.63 -13.71 -7.99
CA LEU A 32 -5.26 -14.52 -9.04
C LEU A 32 -4.87 -16.00 -8.87
N SER A 33 -5.59 -16.91 -9.54
CA SER A 33 -5.30 -18.35 -9.48
C SER A 33 -3.91 -18.74 -10.02
N ASN A 34 -3.28 -17.87 -10.81
CA ASN A 34 -1.91 -18.05 -11.32
C ASN A 34 -0.83 -17.44 -10.39
N GLY A 35 -1.20 -16.95 -9.21
CA GLY A 35 -0.28 -16.36 -8.22
C GLY A 35 0.04 -14.88 -8.44
N LEU A 36 -0.54 -14.22 -9.46
CA LEU A 36 -0.33 -12.79 -9.66
C LEU A 36 -1.03 -11.97 -8.57
N LYS A 37 -0.26 -11.16 -7.86
CA LYS A 37 -0.76 -10.21 -6.86
C LYS A 37 -1.24 -8.94 -7.57
N VAL A 38 -2.49 -8.58 -7.34
CA VAL A 38 -3.14 -7.41 -7.93
C VAL A 38 -3.41 -6.39 -6.84
N MET A 39 -3.01 -5.14 -7.08
CA MET A 39 -3.33 -3.99 -6.23
C MET A 39 -4.15 -2.99 -7.03
N VAL A 40 -5.32 -2.63 -6.49
CA VAL A 40 -6.22 -1.63 -7.08
C VAL A 40 -6.29 -0.43 -6.15
N ILE A 41 -5.98 0.74 -6.69
CA ILE A 41 -6.00 2.01 -5.96
C ILE A 41 -6.97 2.96 -6.67
N PRO A 42 -8.25 3.02 -6.24
CA PRO A 42 -9.22 3.89 -6.89
C PRO A 42 -8.92 5.38 -6.66
N ASP A 43 -8.82 6.14 -7.74
CA ASP A 43 -8.75 7.60 -7.74
C ASP A 43 -9.77 8.15 -8.75
N ARG A 44 -10.74 8.92 -8.25
CA ARG A 44 -11.86 9.45 -9.06
C ARG A 44 -11.69 10.92 -9.44
N ARG A 45 -10.51 11.51 -9.25
CA ARG A 45 -10.26 12.93 -9.57
C ARG A 45 -10.27 13.20 -11.08
N THR A 46 -9.89 12.21 -11.89
CA THR A 46 -9.78 12.32 -13.36
C THR A 46 -10.08 10.98 -14.03
N PRO A 47 -10.69 10.94 -15.22
CA PRO A 47 -11.05 9.71 -15.92
C PRO A 47 -9.86 9.11 -16.69
N VAL A 48 -8.77 8.81 -15.98
CA VAL A 48 -7.55 8.20 -16.53
C VAL A 48 -7.13 7.03 -15.66
N VAL A 49 -6.41 6.06 -16.24
CA VAL A 49 -5.89 4.90 -15.53
C VAL A 49 -4.40 4.76 -15.80
N THR A 50 -3.63 4.59 -14.74
CA THR A 50 -2.25 4.10 -14.82
C THR A 50 -2.24 2.62 -14.46
N HIS A 51 -1.69 1.79 -15.35
CA HIS A 51 -1.51 0.36 -15.11
C HIS A 51 -0.02 0.04 -15.11
N MET A 52 0.42 -0.70 -14.10
CA MET A 52 1.82 -1.10 -13.93
C MET A 52 1.89 -2.59 -13.62
N VAL A 53 2.87 -3.27 -14.20
CA VAL A 53 3.23 -4.65 -13.86
C VAL A 53 4.65 -4.62 -13.30
N TRP A 54 4.85 -5.25 -12.15
CA TRP A 54 6.13 -5.31 -11.47
C TRP A 54 6.65 -6.73 -11.48
N TYR A 55 7.87 -6.92 -11.97
CA TYR A 55 8.60 -8.16 -11.87
C TYR A 55 9.58 -8.05 -10.70
N GLN A 56 9.59 -9.03 -9.81
CA GLN A 56 10.51 -9.08 -8.67
C GLN A 56 11.87 -9.64 -9.12
N VAL A 57 12.52 -8.95 -10.05
CA VAL A 57 13.84 -9.26 -10.60
C VAL A 57 14.47 -7.99 -11.18
N GLY A 58 15.78 -7.84 -11.10
CA GLY A 58 16.53 -6.73 -11.67
C GLY A 58 18.03 -6.99 -11.76
N SER A 59 18.83 -5.94 -11.90
CA SER A 59 20.29 -6.05 -12.01
C SER A 59 20.95 -6.68 -10.77
N ALA A 60 20.29 -6.59 -9.61
CA ALA A 60 20.76 -7.20 -8.36
C ALA A 60 20.76 -8.74 -8.41
N ASP A 61 19.98 -9.33 -9.31
CA ASP A 61 19.82 -10.78 -9.48
C ASP A 61 20.76 -11.37 -10.55
N GLU A 62 21.60 -10.54 -11.16
CA GLU A 62 22.47 -10.95 -12.26
C GLU A 62 23.75 -11.65 -11.79
N GLN A 63 24.22 -12.63 -12.56
CA GLN A 63 25.48 -13.30 -12.29
C GLN A 63 26.68 -12.40 -12.68
N PRO A 64 27.81 -12.49 -11.96
CA PRO A 64 29.05 -11.83 -12.36
C PRO A 64 29.43 -12.18 -13.82
N GLY A 65 29.81 -11.16 -14.59
CA GLY A 65 30.14 -11.30 -16.01
C GLY A 65 28.94 -11.36 -16.96
N LYS A 66 27.70 -11.27 -16.45
CA LYS A 66 26.46 -11.26 -17.24
C LYS A 66 25.56 -10.06 -16.93
N SER A 67 26.18 -8.92 -16.61
CA SER A 67 25.47 -7.71 -16.23
C SER A 67 24.68 -7.11 -17.40
N GLY A 68 23.53 -6.49 -17.11
CA GLY A 68 22.72 -5.74 -18.05
C GLY A 68 21.65 -6.57 -18.78
N ILE A 69 21.49 -7.84 -18.45
CA ILE A 69 20.47 -8.73 -19.03
C ILE A 69 19.06 -8.26 -18.68
N ALA A 70 18.80 -7.86 -17.43
CA ALA A 70 17.49 -7.38 -17.00
C ALA A 70 17.07 -6.14 -17.80
N HIS A 71 18.00 -5.19 -17.96
CA HIS A 71 17.78 -3.97 -18.75
C HIS A 71 17.67 -4.27 -20.26
N PHE A 72 18.48 -5.20 -20.77
CA PHE A 72 18.38 -5.63 -22.15
C PHE A 72 17.01 -6.27 -22.44
N LEU A 73 16.52 -7.12 -21.54
CA LEU A 73 15.19 -7.71 -21.64
C LEU A 73 14.09 -6.63 -21.62
N GLU A 74 14.18 -5.65 -20.72
CA GLU A 74 13.25 -4.51 -20.66
C GLU A 74 13.10 -3.84 -22.04
N HIS A 75 14.21 -3.58 -22.74
CA HIS A 75 14.17 -3.02 -24.10
C HIS A 75 13.49 -3.94 -25.11
N LEU A 76 13.66 -5.25 -24.99
CA LEU A 76 13.08 -6.24 -25.91
C LEU A 76 11.58 -6.43 -25.70
N MET A 77 11.05 -6.17 -24.51
CA MET A 77 9.61 -6.28 -24.24
C MET A 77 8.75 -5.39 -25.16
N PHE A 78 9.34 -4.37 -25.76
CA PHE A 78 8.67 -3.44 -26.68
C PHE A 78 8.97 -3.71 -28.16
N LYS A 79 9.60 -4.85 -28.50
CA LYS A 79 9.96 -5.20 -29.90
C LYS A 79 8.96 -6.13 -30.60
N GLY A 80 7.86 -6.48 -29.93
CA GLY A 80 6.75 -7.25 -30.48
C GLY A 80 6.61 -8.64 -29.87
N THR A 81 5.40 -9.20 -29.96
CA THR A 81 5.04 -10.54 -29.49
C THR A 81 4.17 -11.23 -30.52
N GLU A 82 4.05 -12.55 -30.41
CA GLU A 82 2.89 -13.25 -30.96
C GLU A 82 1.61 -12.72 -30.28
N LYS A 83 0.48 -12.78 -31.00
CA LYS A 83 -0.81 -12.24 -30.55
C LYS A 83 -1.71 -13.34 -30.01
#